data_AF-A0A964L7P1-F1
#
_entry.id   AF-A0A964L7P1-F1
#
_cell.length_a   1.000
_cell.length_b   1.000
_cell.length_c   1.000
_cell.angle_alpha   90.00
_cell.angle_beta   90.00
_cell.angle_gamma   90.00
#
_symmetry.space_group_name_H-M   'P 1'
#
loop_
_entity.id
_entity.type
_entity.pdbx_description
1 polymer ?
#
loop_
_entity_poly.entity_id
_entity_poly.type
_entity_poly.pdbx_seq_one_letter_code
_entity_poly.pdbx_strand_id
1 'polypeptide(L)'
;MTRAIQHSHTRAIRGGASGSFLRGACALVVLLTMHSSAFTQYTRTDHFDAALATLRRCASSAGTGDHHALIVSLRALNDQSLRPFFESLTRSTHWSSRIDGILGLAELSTPREIDPQLIQSLASVEDRSTAIRTGVGLRLLSPAAIQALLKGPDLPTLDRVVLNAELHRLGGTASDTGLRAAVADPSDEIAGLAAALLLERGDPSAWETFVTRISLRAPELRNAGMQELARAMLLYSIRAPIKSLIQLVQGDAYTMQTRMIANGSALILEPKLGQAQWKVFTAKERSQSALLRAGLQAMAQENHIEAGMGSSIRNGEPLIEAIADAIEANASADPKALATALEVVIDRANRQSAEWAVKRASGLPTALAAQVFEHLLTLFLSAPANTPALGPVVLDCASRLALINPSGLEGLINRSGDEPQLQETLILALCSAASPETAGVAGRVRGMLTRRGDALAVLAIARGSQSITPECLIALGSVAAGGGDIDQTLLVQAAWLFARHSGRTDKALAQMQPK
;
A
#
# COMPACT_ATOMS: atom_id res chain seq x y z
N MET A 1 -10.38 -8.96 4.97
CA MET A 1 -9.10 -8.63 5.65
C MET A 1 -8.29 -9.90 5.81
N THR A 2 -7.04 -9.87 5.38
CA THR A 2 -6.21 -11.03 5.07
C THR A 2 -5.50 -11.57 6.32
N ARG A 3 -6.02 -12.65 6.90
CA ARG A 3 -5.28 -13.61 7.75
C ARG A 3 -5.90 -15.00 7.59
N ALA A 4 -5.33 -15.81 6.70
CA ALA A 4 -5.39 -17.26 6.76
C ALA A 4 -4.32 -17.84 5.83
N ILE A 5 -3.79 -19.01 6.19
CA ILE A 5 -2.73 -19.79 5.54
C ILE A 5 -1.34 -19.55 6.12
N GLN A 6 -1.16 -20.05 7.35
CA GLN A 6 0.13 -20.55 7.85
C GLN A 6 -0.18 -21.70 8.82
N HIS A 7 0.04 -22.94 8.38
CA HIS A 7 0.58 -24.07 9.13
C HIS A 7 0.27 -25.40 8.43
N SER A 8 1.31 -26.09 7.98
CA SER A 8 1.66 -27.45 8.45
C SER A 8 2.67 -28.09 7.50
N HIS A 9 3.89 -28.37 7.97
CA HIS A 9 4.42 -29.73 8.07
C HIS A 9 5.90 -29.72 8.46
N THR A 10 6.17 -30.12 9.70
CA THR A 10 7.48 -30.59 10.16
C THR A 10 7.30 -32.07 10.48
N ARG A 11 8.05 -32.95 9.80
CA ARG A 11 8.34 -34.29 10.33
C ARG A 11 9.75 -34.70 9.92
N ALA A 12 10.52 -35.00 10.96
CA ALA A 12 11.90 -35.47 10.94
C ALA A 12 11.99 -36.94 10.51
N ILE A 13 13.11 -37.31 9.88
CA ILE A 13 13.69 -38.66 9.98
C ILE A 13 15.21 -38.51 10.19
N ARG A 14 15.69 -39.15 11.25
CA ARG A 14 17.10 -39.32 11.67
C ARG A 14 17.64 -40.67 11.16
N GLY A 15 18.96 -40.74 11.02
CA GLY A 15 19.78 -41.96 10.94
C GLY A 15 20.81 -41.81 9.83
N GLY A 16 22.09 -41.52 10.10
CA GLY A 16 23.10 -42.39 10.73
C GLY A 16 24.01 -42.91 9.61
N ALA A 17 25.32 -43.15 9.71
CA ALA A 17 26.36 -42.94 10.69
C ALA A 17 27.71 -43.21 9.94
N SER A 18 28.83 -42.80 10.55
CA SER A 18 30.17 -43.42 10.46
C SER A 18 31.05 -43.17 9.22
N GLY A 19 32.36 -42.92 9.47
CA GLY A 19 33.41 -43.33 8.53
C GLY A 19 34.65 -42.43 8.43
N SER A 20 35.56 -42.57 9.38
CA SER A 20 36.89 -41.95 9.48
C SER A 20 37.90 -42.40 8.40
N PHE A 21 39.00 -41.64 8.25
CA PHE A 21 40.42 -42.02 7.96
C PHE A 21 41.13 -41.34 6.76
N LEU A 22 41.99 -40.37 7.13
CA LEU A 22 43.45 -40.26 6.91
C LEU A 22 44.12 -40.56 5.54
N ARG A 23 45.00 -39.59 5.20
CA ARG A 23 46.37 -39.69 4.63
C ARG A 23 46.56 -39.85 3.13
N GLY A 24 47.50 -39.04 2.61
CA GLY A 24 48.50 -39.51 1.65
C GLY A 24 48.93 -38.48 0.62
N ALA A 25 50.12 -37.92 0.80
CA ALA A 25 50.82 -37.03 -0.13
C ALA A 25 51.19 -37.72 -1.46
N CYS A 26 51.40 -36.94 -2.54
CA CYS A 26 52.69 -36.85 -3.25
C CYS A 26 52.65 -36.00 -4.53
N ALA A 27 53.60 -35.05 -4.58
CA ALA A 27 54.52 -34.73 -5.68
C ALA A 27 54.00 -34.49 -7.13
N LEU A 28 53.98 -33.19 -7.45
CA LEU A 28 54.59 -32.52 -8.60
C LEU A 28 55.30 -33.39 -9.68
N VAL A 29 54.81 -33.33 -10.92
CA VAL A 29 55.60 -33.44 -12.16
C VAL A 29 55.09 -32.38 -13.15
N VAL A 30 56.04 -31.76 -13.85
CA VAL A 30 55.95 -30.52 -14.63
C VAL A 30 56.16 -30.82 -16.12
N LEU A 31 55.57 -29.97 -17.00
CA LEU A 31 55.85 -29.74 -18.45
C LEU A 31 55.32 -30.85 -19.41
N LEU A 32 54.60 -30.62 -20.52
CA LEU A 32 54.65 -29.55 -21.52
C LEU A 32 53.31 -29.40 -22.29
N THR A 33 53.02 -28.15 -22.68
CA THR A 33 52.37 -27.69 -23.92
C THR A 33 51.09 -28.38 -24.40
N MET A 34 49.96 -27.68 -24.27
CA MET A 34 49.16 -27.25 -25.43
C MET A 34 48.48 -25.92 -25.10
N HIS A 35 48.77 -24.92 -25.93
CA HIS A 35 48.01 -23.69 -26.00
C HIS A 35 46.59 -24.05 -26.43
N SER A 36 45.65 -24.04 -25.48
CA SER A 36 44.27 -23.70 -25.79
C SER A 36 43.99 -22.41 -25.06
N SER A 37 44.02 -21.33 -25.83
CA SER A 37 43.38 -20.07 -25.52
C SER A 37 41.93 -20.33 -25.09
N ALA A 38 41.73 -20.55 -23.80
CA ALA A 38 40.42 -20.47 -23.16
C ALA A 38 40.04 -18.99 -23.00
N PHE A 39 40.12 -18.23 -24.10
CA PHE A 39 39.11 -17.21 -24.38
C PHE A 39 37.86 -17.96 -24.82
N THR A 40 37.24 -18.67 -23.89
CA THR A 40 35.84 -19.05 -24.05
C THR A 40 35.11 -17.72 -24.08
N GLN A 41 34.78 -17.29 -25.30
CA GLN A 41 33.94 -16.14 -25.58
C GLN A 41 32.67 -16.31 -24.76
N TYR A 42 32.59 -15.65 -23.61
CA TYR A 42 31.32 -15.13 -23.14
C TYR A 42 30.90 -14.16 -24.23
N THR A 43 30.14 -14.65 -25.21
CA THR A 43 29.40 -13.78 -26.12
C THR A 43 28.63 -12.85 -25.20
N ARG A 44 29.03 -11.59 -25.17
CA ARG A 44 28.41 -10.56 -24.35
C ARG A 44 26.94 -10.56 -24.75
N THR A 45 26.09 -11.17 -23.93
CA THR A 45 24.66 -11.28 -24.20
C THR A 45 24.15 -9.89 -24.55
N ASP A 46 23.50 -9.73 -25.70
CA ASP A 46 22.90 -8.45 -26.05
C ASP A 46 21.99 -8.03 -24.88
N HIS A 47 22.19 -6.83 -24.37
CA HIS A 47 21.39 -6.31 -23.26
C HIS A 47 19.89 -6.36 -23.60
N PHE A 48 19.54 -6.23 -24.88
CA PHE A 48 18.16 -6.38 -25.31
C PHE A 48 17.65 -7.82 -25.21
N ASP A 49 18.45 -8.83 -25.58
CA ASP A 49 18.04 -10.23 -25.45
C ASP A 49 17.84 -10.63 -23.98
N ALA A 50 18.68 -10.11 -23.08
CA ALA A 50 18.52 -10.27 -21.64
C ALA A 50 17.25 -9.57 -21.12
N ALA A 51 16.98 -8.34 -21.57
CA ALA A 51 15.74 -7.63 -21.23
C ALA A 51 14.49 -8.40 -21.71
N LEU A 52 14.52 -8.98 -22.91
CA LEU A 52 13.44 -9.83 -23.41
C LEU A 52 13.25 -11.08 -22.55
N ALA A 53 14.32 -11.72 -22.09
CA ALA A 53 14.23 -12.86 -21.19
C ALA A 53 13.55 -12.49 -19.86
N THR A 54 13.86 -11.31 -19.31
CA THR A 54 13.18 -10.77 -18.12
C THR A 54 11.69 -10.52 -18.39
N LEU A 55 11.34 -9.88 -19.51
CA LEU A 55 9.94 -9.57 -19.86
C LEU A 55 9.08 -10.81 -20.09
N ARG A 56 9.63 -11.88 -20.70
CA ARG A 56 8.93 -13.16 -20.91
C ARG A 56 8.42 -13.80 -19.61
N ARG A 57 9.03 -13.47 -18.47
CA ARG A 57 8.58 -13.96 -17.16
C ARG A 57 7.23 -13.41 -16.74
N CYS A 58 6.79 -12.28 -17.29
CA CYS A 58 5.42 -11.77 -17.08
C CYS A 58 4.36 -12.63 -17.76
N ALA A 59 4.71 -13.21 -18.91
CA ALA A 59 3.81 -14.05 -19.71
C ALA A 59 3.81 -15.52 -19.24
N SER A 60 4.86 -15.92 -18.51
CA SER A 60 5.07 -17.30 -18.07
C SER A 60 4.50 -17.51 -16.67
N SER A 61 3.24 -17.93 -16.61
CA SER A 61 2.57 -18.40 -15.39
C SER A 61 3.15 -19.74 -14.94
N ALA A 62 4.36 -19.72 -14.36
CA ALA A 62 4.79 -20.84 -13.52
C ALA A 62 3.82 -20.93 -12.33
N GLY A 63 3.39 -22.12 -11.95
CA GLY A 63 2.41 -22.33 -10.85
C GLY A 63 2.82 -21.79 -9.48
N THR A 64 3.96 -21.09 -9.37
CA THR A 64 4.45 -20.36 -8.20
C THR A 64 3.73 -19.02 -7.97
N GLY A 65 3.09 -18.45 -9.00
CA GLY A 65 2.38 -17.17 -8.90
C GLY A 65 3.28 -15.93 -9.01
N ASP A 66 4.59 -16.10 -9.24
CA ASP A 66 5.56 -15.01 -9.30
C ASP A 66 5.26 -14.01 -10.44
N HIS A 67 4.60 -14.46 -11.51
CA HIS A 67 4.22 -13.61 -12.63
C HIS A 67 3.24 -12.50 -12.22
N HIS A 68 2.41 -12.72 -11.21
CA HIS A 68 1.47 -11.72 -10.70
C HIS A 68 2.20 -10.46 -10.22
N ALA A 69 3.24 -10.62 -9.39
CA ALA A 69 4.02 -9.49 -8.88
C ALA A 69 4.71 -8.71 -10.02
N LEU A 70 5.17 -9.41 -11.06
CA LEU A 70 5.78 -8.78 -12.23
C LEU A 70 4.75 -7.98 -13.03
N ILE A 71 3.54 -8.51 -13.26
CA ILE A 71 2.49 -7.78 -13.98
C ILE A 71 2.03 -6.56 -13.17
N VAL A 72 1.85 -6.69 -11.86
CA VAL A 72 1.53 -5.56 -10.96
C VAL A 72 2.61 -4.47 -11.04
N SER A 73 3.88 -4.86 -11.14
CA SER A 73 4.97 -3.89 -11.28
C SER A 73 4.96 -3.15 -12.62
N LEU A 74 4.55 -3.80 -13.72
CA LEU A 74 4.37 -3.14 -15.02
C LEU A 74 3.16 -2.20 -15.02
N ARG A 75 2.06 -2.61 -14.37
CA ARG A 75 0.89 -1.76 -14.13
C ARG A 75 1.27 -0.46 -13.42
N ALA A 76 2.15 -0.53 -12.41
CA ALA A 76 2.65 0.63 -11.68
C ALA A 76 3.49 1.63 -12.52
N LEU A 77 3.81 1.32 -13.78
CA LEU A 77 4.40 2.29 -14.71
C LEU A 77 3.37 3.23 -15.34
N ASN A 78 2.09 2.85 -15.37
CA ASN A 78 1.03 3.59 -16.07
C ASN A 78 1.40 3.99 -17.52
N ASP A 79 2.15 3.12 -18.21
CA ASP A 79 2.62 3.37 -19.58
C ASP A 79 1.58 2.92 -20.61
N GLN A 80 1.05 3.86 -21.40
CA GLN A 80 0.04 3.57 -22.42
C GLN A 80 0.49 2.56 -23.48
N SER A 81 1.80 2.44 -23.72
CA SER A 81 2.34 1.46 -24.67
C SER A 81 2.24 0.01 -24.19
N LEU A 82 1.92 -0.22 -22.90
CA LEU A 82 1.59 -1.56 -22.36
C LEU A 82 0.16 -2.01 -22.64
N ARG A 83 -0.72 -1.15 -23.17
CA ARG A 83 -2.13 -1.51 -23.44
C ARG A 83 -2.28 -2.82 -24.22
N PRO A 84 -1.55 -3.08 -25.33
CA PRO A 84 -1.67 -4.35 -26.07
C PRO A 84 -1.30 -5.58 -25.24
N PHE A 85 -0.36 -5.44 -24.29
CA PHE A 85 -0.01 -6.50 -23.37
C PHE A 85 -1.18 -6.80 -22.42
N PHE A 86 -1.79 -5.78 -21.80
CA PHE A 86 -2.95 -5.99 -20.91
C PHE A 86 -4.17 -6.55 -21.67
N GLU A 87 -4.41 -6.14 -22.92
CA GLU A 87 -5.42 -6.72 -23.82
C GLU A 87 -5.15 -8.20 -24.15
N SER A 88 -3.88 -8.62 -24.20
CA SER A 88 -3.54 -10.03 -24.40
C SER A 88 -3.81 -10.85 -23.13
N LEU A 89 -3.59 -10.26 -21.95
CA LEU A 89 -3.78 -10.94 -20.66
C LEU A 89 -5.25 -11.23 -20.35
N THR A 90 -6.20 -10.40 -20.79
CA THR A 90 -7.65 -10.66 -20.61
C THR A 90 -8.11 -11.97 -21.26
N ARG A 91 -7.35 -12.47 -22.24
CA ARG A 91 -7.59 -13.74 -22.95
C ARG A 91 -6.75 -14.90 -22.42
N SER A 92 -5.97 -14.70 -21.36
CA SER A 92 -5.11 -15.73 -20.78
C SER A 92 -5.94 -16.89 -20.20
N THR A 93 -5.40 -18.11 -20.29
CA THR A 93 -5.94 -19.29 -19.62
C THR A 93 -5.79 -19.19 -18.09
N HIS A 94 -4.82 -18.41 -17.59
CA HIS A 94 -4.59 -18.20 -16.17
C HIS A 94 -5.48 -17.09 -15.61
N TRP A 95 -6.21 -17.40 -14.53
CA TRP A 95 -7.19 -16.50 -13.94
C TRP A 95 -6.57 -15.20 -13.42
N SER A 96 -5.43 -15.27 -12.74
CA SER A 96 -4.77 -14.07 -12.19
C SER A 96 -4.32 -13.13 -13.29
N SER A 97 -3.78 -13.67 -14.39
CA SER A 97 -3.42 -12.91 -15.59
C SER A 97 -4.62 -12.19 -16.20
N ARG A 98 -5.79 -12.85 -16.30
CA ARG A 98 -7.02 -12.19 -16.79
C ARG A 98 -7.40 -10.99 -15.93
N ILE A 99 -7.39 -11.17 -14.61
CA ILE A 99 -7.74 -10.10 -13.67
C ILE A 99 -6.72 -8.95 -13.77
N ASP A 100 -5.42 -9.24 -13.81
CA ASP A 100 -4.39 -8.22 -13.98
C ASP A 100 -4.49 -7.49 -15.32
N GLY A 101 -4.89 -8.19 -16.39
CA GLY A 101 -5.20 -7.57 -17.68
C GLY A 101 -6.35 -6.57 -17.57
N ILE A 102 -7.46 -6.95 -16.93
CA ILE A 102 -8.61 -6.05 -16.72
C ILE A 102 -8.20 -4.83 -15.89
N LEU A 103 -7.46 -5.03 -14.80
CA LEU A 103 -7.01 -3.94 -13.93
C LEU A 103 -6.00 -3.03 -14.63
N GLY A 104 -5.06 -3.59 -15.39
CA GLY A 104 -4.11 -2.81 -16.19
C GLY A 104 -4.79 -1.95 -17.25
N LEU A 105 -5.82 -2.48 -17.93
CA LEU A 105 -6.61 -1.70 -18.88
C LEU A 105 -7.39 -0.56 -18.20
N ALA A 106 -7.92 -0.82 -17.00
CA ALA A 106 -8.61 0.18 -16.20
C ALA A 106 -7.68 1.27 -15.68
N GLU A 107 -6.42 0.94 -15.38
CA GLU A 107 -5.42 1.92 -14.95
C GLU A 107 -4.94 2.82 -16.08
N LEU A 108 -4.98 2.30 -17.32
CA LEU A 108 -4.63 3.04 -18.54
C LEU A 108 -5.84 3.75 -19.19
N SER A 109 -7.07 3.53 -18.74
CA SER A 109 -8.26 4.15 -19.35
C SER A 109 -8.43 5.63 -18.94
N THR A 110 -9.20 6.37 -19.73
CA THR A 110 -9.59 7.75 -19.42
C THR A 110 -11.10 7.87 -19.62
N PRO A 111 -11.91 7.96 -18.54
CA PRO A 111 -11.51 7.98 -17.12
C PRO A 111 -10.88 6.65 -16.65
N ARG A 112 -10.08 6.69 -15.58
CA ARG A 112 -9.37 5.54 -14.97
C ARG A 112 -10.35 4.59 -14.28
N GLU A 113 -11.02 3.76 -15.07
CA GLU A 113 -12.17 2.95 -14.65
C GLU A 113 -12.16 1.57 -15.31
N ILE A 114 -12.67 0.58 -14.57
CA ILE A 114 -12.91 -0.78 -15.08
C ILE A 114 -14.15 -0.79 -15.97
N ASP A 115 -14.02 -1.43 -17.14
CA ASP A 115 -15.17 -1.84 -17.94
C ASP A 115 -15.91 -3.02 -17.27
N PRO A 116 -17.16 -2.85 -16.82
CA PRO A 116 -17.93 -3.90 -16.18
C PRO A 116 -18.18 -5.12 -17.09
N GLN A 117 -18.16 -4.95 -18.42
CA GLN A 117 -18.34 -6.06 -19.35
C GLN A 117 -17.16 -7.05 -19.28
N LEU A 118 -15.94 -6.55 -19.09
CA LEU A 118 -14.77 -7.40 -18.92
C LEU A 118 -14.87 -8.27 -17.67
N ILE A 119 -15.38 -7.73 -16.56
CA ILE A 119 -15.66 -8.54 -15.37
C ILE A 119 -16.76 -9.57 -15.65
N GLN A 120 -17.86 -9.16 -16.29
CA GLN A 120 -18.97 -10.08 -16.60
C GLN A 120 -18.57 -11.21 -17.56
N SER A 121 -17.55 -10.99 -18.41
CA SER A 121 -17.03 -12.02 -19.31
C SER A 121 -16.26 -13.15 -18.61
N LEU A 122 -15.87 -12.97 -17.35
CA LEU A 122 -15.18 -14.01 -16.58
C LEU A 122 -16.16 -15.12 -16.22
N ALA A 123 -15.83 -16.36 -16.62
CA ALA A 123 -16.70 -17.52 -16.40
C ALA A 123 -16.90 -17.85 -14.91
N SER A 124 -15.83 -17.81 -14.11
CA SER A 124 -15.85 -18.15 -12.69
C SER A 124 -16.45 -17.02 -11.84
N VAL A 125 -17.36 -17.37 -10.92
CA VAL A 125 -17.87 -16.46 -9.89
C VAL A 125 -16.72 -15.91 -9.03
N GLU A 126 -15.76 -16.76 -8.66
CA GLU A 126 -14.63 -16.38 -7.80
C GLU A 126 -13.69 -15.38 -8.48
N ASP A 127 -13.46 -15.55 -9.79
CA ASP A 127 -12.67 -14.61 -10.59
C ASP A 127 -13.36 -13.24 -10.63
N ARG A 128 -14.69 -13.23 -10.86
CA ARG A 128 -15.51 -12.01 -10.82
C ARG A 128 -15.43 -11.33 -9.46
N SER A 129 -15.63 -12.07 -8.36
CA SER A 129 -15.52 -11.55 -7.00
C SER A 129 -14.14 -10.97 -6.70
N THR A 130 -13.08 -11.59 -7.20
CA THR A 130 -11.71 -11.10 -7.02
C THR A 130 -11.47 -9.82 -7.81
N ALA A 131 -11.92 -9.75 -9.06
CA ALA A 131 -11.84 -8.54 -9.88
C ALA A 131 -12.65 -7.38 -9.27
N ILE A 132 -13.88 -7.64 -8.81
CA ILE A 132 -14.74 -6.65 -8.15
C ILE A 132 -14.07 -6.08 -6.90
N ARG A 133 -13.67 -6.95 -5.96
CA ARG A 133 -13.08 -6.51 -4.69
C ARG A 133 -11.75 -5.78 -4.88
N THR A 134 -10.95 -6.21 -5.86
CA THR A 134 -9.71 -5.50 -6.21
C THR A 134 -10.01 -4.15 -6.86
N GLY A 135 -11.01 -4.08 -7.73
CA GLY A 135 -11.48 -2.83 -8.34
C GLY A 135 -11.98 -1.82 -7.31
N VAL A 136 -12.75 -2.26 -6.30
CA VAL A 136 -13.15 -1.44 -5.14
C VAL A 136 -11.91 -0.98 -4.38
N GLY A 137 -11.01 -1.89 -4.02
CA GLY A 137 -9.80 -1.57 -3.26
C GLY A 137 -8.88 -0.55 -3.96
N LEU A 138 -8.77 -0.61 -5.29
CA LEU A 138 -7.98 0.31 -6.11
C LEU A 138 -8.76 1.56 -6.56
N ARG A 139 -10.03 1.69 -6.17
CA ARG A 139 -10.93 2.79 -6.55
C ARG A 139 -11.07 2.96 -8.06
N LEU A 140 -11.20 1.85 -8.77
CA LEU A 140 -11.33 1.79 -10.24
C LEU A 140 -12.78 1.59 -10.72
N LEU A 141 -13.77 1.70 -9.83
CA LEU A 141 -15.18 1.53 -10.16
C LEU A 141 -15.92 2.86 -10.05
N SER A 142 -16.60 3.27 -11.13
CA SER A 142 -17.52 4.40 -11.12
C SER A 142 -18.93 3.98 -10.70
N PRO A 143 -19.80 4.95 -10.32
CA PRO A 143 -21.19 4.65 -10.00
C PRO A 143 -21.92 3.87 -11.11
N ALA A 144 -21.66 4.21 -12.38
CA ALA A 144 -22.26 3.53 -13.53
C ALA A 144 -21.77 2.08 -13.65
N ALA A 145 -20.46 1.83 -13.50
CA ALA A 145 -19.89 0.49 -13.52
C ALA A 145 -20.46 -0.37 -12.38
N ILE A 146 -20.57 0.19 -11.17
CA ILE A 146 -21.16 -0.49 -10.01
C ILE A 146 -22.61 -0.90 -10.28
N GLN A 147 -23.42 0.02 -10.82
CA GLN A 147 -24.82 -0.29 -11.16
C GLN A 147 -24.93 -1.37 -12.23
N ALA A 148 -24.02 -1.42 -13.20
CA ALA A 148 -23.96 -2.50 -14.20
C ALA A 148 -23.60 -3.85 -13.56
N LEU A 149 -22.62 -3.86 -12.64
CA LEU A 149 -22.20 -5.08 -11.93
C LEU A 149 -23.30 -5.61 -10.99
N LEU A 150 -24.05 -4.73 -10.31
CA LEU A 150 -25.17 -5.11 -9.44
C LEU A 150 -26.32 -5.81 -10.18
N LYS A 151 -26.46 -5.57 -11.49
CA LYS A 151 -27.42 -6.23 -12.38
C LYS A 151 -26.94 -7.60 -12.90
N GLY A 152 -25.66 -7.93 -12.69
CA GLY A 152 -25.08 -9.19 -13.15
C GLY A 152 -25.70 -10.41 -12.47
N PRO A 153 -25.78 -11.56 -13.17
CA PRO A 153 -26.25 -12.81 -12.57
C PRO A 153 -25.23 -13.34 -11.55
N ASP A 154 -25.72 -14.15 -10.60
CA ASP A 154 -24.89 -14.92 -9.66
C ASP A 154 -23.87 -14.10 -8.84
N LEU A 155 -24.18 -12.84 -8.54
CA LEU A 155 -23.34 -12.00 -7.70
C LEU A 155 -23.45 -12.42 -6.22
N PRO A 156 -22.34 -12.86 -5.58
CA PRO A 156 -22.33 -13.27 -4.18
C PRO A 156 -22.81 -12.16 -3.24
N THR A 157 -23.38 -12.55 -2.09
CA THR A 157 -23.93 -11.61 -1.10
C THR A 157 -22.89 -10.57 -0.67
N LEU A 158 -21.66 -11.00 -0.37
CA LEU A 158 -20.58 -10.08 0.02
C LEU A 158 -20.32 -9.02 -1.04
N ASP A 159 -20.14 -9.41 -2.30
CA ASP A 159 -19.84 -8.46 -3.39
C ASP A 159 -20.99 -7.49 -3.61
N ARG A 160 -22.23 -7.97 -3.47
CA ARG A 160 -23.43 -7.13 -3.54
C ARG A 160 -23.47 -6.07 -2.44
N VAL A 161 -23.15 -6.44 -1.19
CA VAL A 161 -23.11 -5.48 -0.07
C VAL A 161 -21.94 -4.50 -0.27
N VAL A 162 -20.76 -4.98 -0.65
CA VAL A 162 -19.58 -4.14 -0.89
C VAL A 162 -19.80 -3.14 -2.04
N LEU A 163 -20.40 -3.57 -3.14
CA LEU A 163 -20.73 -2.69 -4.27
C LEU A 163 -21.75 -1.61 -3.87
N ASN A 164 -22.77 -1.96 -3.08
CA ASN A 164 -23.71 -0.95 -2.57
C ASN A 164 -23.04 0.02 -1.60
N ALA A 165 -22.13 -0.46 -0.75
CA ALA A 165 -21.37 0.39 0.16
C ALA A 165 -20.44 1.35 -0.61
N GLU A 166 -19.78 0.87 -1.65
CA GLU A 166 -18.93 1.69 -2.51
C GLU A 166 -19.75 2.71 -3.32
N LEU A 167 -20.93 2.32 -3.82
CA LEU A 167 -21.85 3.23 -4.49
C LEU A 167 -22.26 4.38 -3.58
N HIS A 168 -22.60 4.08 -2.31
CA HIS A 168 -22.89 5.08 -1.28
C HIS A 168 -21.70 6.01 -1.03
N ARG A 169 -20.50 5.43 -0.87
CA ARG A 169 -19.24 6.21 -0.67
C ARG A 169 -18.98 7.19 -1.80
N LEU A 170 -19.35 6.84 -3.03
CA LEU A 170 -19.22 7.68 -4.22
C LEU A 170 -20.38 8.70 -4.39
N GLY A 171 -21.30 8.79 -3.43
CA GLY A 171 -22.45 9.69 -3.45
C GLY A 171 -23.64 9.20 -4.27
N GLY A 172 -23.60 7.95 -4.75
CA GLY A 172 -24.73 7.30 -5.41
C GLY A 172 -25.73 6.71 -4.42
N THR A 173 -26.97 6.52 -4.85
CA THR A 173 -27.98 5.83 -4.03
C THR A 173 -27.78 4.32 -4.10
N ALA A 174 -27.51 3.68 -2.97
CA ALA A 174 -27.45 2.22 -2.88
C ALA A 174 -28.78 1.59 -3.34
N SER A 175 -28.69 0.56 -4.18
CA SER A 175 -29.84 -0.21 -4.65
C SER A 175 -30.37 -1.10 -3.53
N ASP A 176 -31.69 -1.30 -3.46
CA ASP A 176 -32.26 -2.28 -2.51
C ASP A 176 -31.97 -3.73 -2.90
N THR A 177 -31.46 -3.95 -4.11
CA THR A 177 -31.22 -5.29 -4.68
C THR A 177 -30.39 -6.13 -3.70
N GLY A 178 -31.05 -7.07 -3.03
CA GLY A 178 -30.47 -8.08 -2.14
C GLY A 178 -29.95 -7.57 -0.78
N LEU A 179 -30.02 -6.28 -0.45
CA LEU A 179 -29.57 -5.78 0.85
C LEU A 179 -30.42 -6.31 2.00
N ARG A 180 -31.75 -6.35 1.84
CA ARG A 180 -32.67 -6.91 2.86
C ARG A 180 -32.36 -8.39 3.15
N ALA A 181 -32.10 -9.17 2.11
CA ALA A 181 -31.73 -10.57 2.26
C ALA A 181 -30.36 -10.73 2.95
N ALA A 182 -29.40 -9.83 2.66
CA ALA A 182 -28.07 -9.86 3.26
C ALA A 182 -28.06 -9.60 4.78
N VAL A 183 -29.09 -8.97 5.35
CA VAL A 183 -29.24 -8.83 6.83
C VAL A 183 -29.37 -10.19 7.52
N ALA A 184 -29.89 -11.20 6.82
CA ALA A 184 -30.01 -12.56 7.32
C ALA A 184 -28.74 -13.41 7.08
N ASP A 185 -27.68 -12.86 6.48
CA ASP A 185 -26.45 -13.59 6.19
C ASP A 185 -25.79 -14.09 7.49
N PRO A 186 -25.28 -15.34 7.53
CA PRO A 186 -24.63 -15.89 8.72
C PRO A 186 -23.35 -15.14 9.13
N SER A 187 -22.68 -14.45 8.20
CA SER A 187 -21.57 -13.55 8.50
C SER A 187 -22.10 -12.27 9.15
N ASP A 188 -21.56 -11.96 10.33
CA ASP A 188 -21.91 -10.75 11.06
C ASP A 188 -21.38 -9.48 10.36
N GLU A 189 -20.29 -9.60 9.60
CA GLU A 189 -19.72 -8.54 8.79
C GLU A 189 -20.63 -8.15 7.61
N ILE A 190 -21.15 -9.16 6.88
CA ILE A 190 -22.06 -8.94 5.75
C ILE A 190 -23.38 -8.36 6.25
N ALA A 191 -23.99 -8.99 7.25
CA ALA A 191 -25.28 -8.55 7.78
C ALA A 191 -25.20 -7.18 8.44
N GLY A 192 -24.13 -6.89 9.19
CA GLY A 192 -23.93 -5.61 9.84
C GLY A 192 -23.80 -4.47 8.83
N LEU A 193 -22.99 -4.67 7.78
CA LEU A 193 -22.84 -3.66 6.73
C LEU A 193 -24.13 -3.47 5.92
N ALA A 194 -24.87 -4.55 5.63
CA ALA A 194 -26.17 -4.46 4.99
C ALA A 194 -27.20 -3.68 5.84
N ALA A 195 -27.27 -3.99 7.13
CA ALA A 195 -28.14 -3.30 8.08
C ALA A 195 -27.78 -1.82 8.24
N ALA A 196 -26.48 -1.50 8.27
CA ALA A 196 -25.98 -0.13 8.32
C ALA A 196 -26.41 0.68 7.08
N LEU A 197 -26.29 0.10 5.88
CA LEU A 197 -26.71 0.74 4.63
C LEU A 197 -28.24 0.91 4.55
N LEU A 198 -29.01 -0.05 5.07
CA LEU A 198 -30.47 0.06 5.12
C LEU A 198 -30.92 1.15 6.10
N LEU A 199 -30.25 1.28 7.25
CA LEU A 199 -30.50 2.37 8.19
C LEU A 199 -30.15 3.74 7.59
N GLU A 200 -29.05 3.85 6.84
CA GLU A 200 -28.70 5.07 6.09
C GLU A 200 -29.81 5.52 5.13
N ARG A 201 -30.58 4.55 4.60
CA ARG A 201 -31.71 4.79 3.70
C ARG A 201 -33.05 4.99 4.43
N GLY A 202 -33.04 4.98 5.77
CA GLY A 202 -34.23 5.19 6.59
C GLY A 202 -35.00 3.93 6.96
N ASP A 203 -34.42 2.73 6.85
CA ASP A 203 -35.01 1.48 7.36
C ASP A 203 -34.39 1.07 8.71
N PRO A 204 -35.00 1.44 9.85
CA PRO A 204 -34.47 1.12 11.16
C PRO A 204 -34.59 -0.36 11.54
N SER A 205 -35.53 -1.10 10.94
CA SER A 205 -35.84 -2.49 11.33
C SER A 205 -34.67 -3.45 11.09
N ALA A 206 -33.91 -3.23 10.01
CA ALA A 206 -32.73 -4.01 9.67
C ALA A 206 -31.62 -3.87 10.72
N TRP A 207 -31.43 -2.65 11.22
CA TRP A 207 -30.45 -2.36 12.27
C TRP A 207 -30.81 -3.03 13.59
N GLU A 208 -32.07 -2.93 14.02
CA GLU A 208 -32.56 -3.56 15.24
C GLU A 208 -32.41 -5.09 15.20
N THR A 209 -32.71 -5.69 14.04
CA THR A 209 -32.54 -7.13 13.80
C THR A 209 -31.07 -7.54 13.96
N PHE A 210 -30.15 -6.80 13.33
CA PHE A 210 -28.71 -7.06 13.45
C PHE A 210 -28.22 -6.88 14.89
N VAL A 211 -28.61 -5.80 15.58
CA VAL A 211 -28.19 -5.52 16.96
C VAL A 211 -28.68 -6.63 17.91
N THR A 212 -29.91 -7.08 17.74
CA THR A 212 -30.45 -8.19 18.53
C THR A 212 -29.60 -9.44 18.32
N ARG A 213 -29.29 -9.78 17.06
CA ARG A 213 -28.49 -10.96 16.71
C ARG A 213 -27.06 -10.89 17.25
N ILE A 214 -26.36 -9.77 17.06
CA ILE A 214 -24.96 -9.63 17.47
C ILE A 214 -24.84 -9.63 19.01
N SER A 215 -25.86 -9.16 19.73
CA SER A 215 -25.88 -9.17 21.20
C SER A 215 -25.84 -10.60 21.78
N LEU A 216 -26.46 -11.56 21.08
CA LEU A 216 -26.52 -12.98 21.45
C LEU A 216 -25.25 -13.77 21.12
N ARG A 217 -24.29 -13.19 20.39
CA ARG A 217 -23.00 -13.83 20.09
C ARG A 217 -22.12 -13.88 21.33
N ALA A 218 -21.18 -14.83 21.32
CA ALA A 218 -20.08 -14.89 22.28
C ALA A 218 -19.31 -13.55 22.33
N PRO A 219 -18.78 -13.13 23.49
CA PRO A 219 -18.13 -11.83 23.66
C PRO A 219 -17.06 -11.52 22.61
N GLU A 220 -16.25 -12.50 22.22
CA GLU A 220 -15.16 -12.35 21.27
C GLU A 220 -15.69 -12.01 19.87
N LEU A 221 -16.67 -12.78 19.38
CA LEU A 221 -17.31 -12.58 18.08
C LEU A 221 -18.11 -11.28 18.05
N ARG A 222 -18.83 -10.97 19.13
CA ARG A 222 -19.58 -9.72 19.27
C ARG A 222 -18.65 -8.51 19.18
N ASN A 223 -17.52 -8.53 19.88
CA ASN A 223 -16.55 -7.43 19.83
C ASN A 223 -15.87 -7.32 18.46
N ALA A 224 -15.45 -8.45 17.86
CA ALA A 224 -14.85 -8.45 16.52
C ALA A 224 -15.82 -7.90 15.47
N GLY A 225 -17.06 -8.38 15.44
CA GLY A 225 -18.08 -7.91 14.49
C GLY A 225 -18.37 -6.41 14.60
N MET A 226 -18.49 -5.88 15.82
CA MET A 226 -18.71 -4.43 16.01
C MET A 226 -17.48 -3.59 15.63
N GLN A 227 -16.26 -4.10 15.86
CA GLN A 227 -15.03 -3.41 15.44
C GLN A 227 -14.92 -3.33 13.91
N GLU A 228 -15.17 -4.44 13.22
CA GLU A 228 -15.17 -4.48 11.75
C GLU A 228 -16.27 -3.61 11.15
N LEU A 229 -17.46 -3.65 11.74
CA LEU A 229 -18.57 -2.80 11.32
C LEU A 229 -18.26 -1.31 11.45
N ALA A 230 -17.68 -0.88 12.58
CA ALA A 230 -17.26 0.50 12.80
C ALA A 230 -16.20 0.96 11.78
N ARG A 231 -15.25 0.08 11.41
CA ARG A 231 -14.25 0.35 10.37
C ARG A 231 -14.88 0.42 8.98
N ALA A 232 -15.83 -0.46 8.67
CA ALA A 232 -16.55 -0.47 7.40
C ALA A 232 -17.40 0.79 7.23
N MET A 233 -18.12 1.21 8.27
CA MET A 233 -18.87 2.48 8.26
C MET A 233 -17.97 3.67 7.97
N LEU A 234 -16.77 3.72 8.58
CA LEU A 234 -15.78 4.75 8.31
C LEU A 234 -15.28 4.70 6.86
N LEU A 235 -14.90 3.52 6.38
CA LEU A 235 -14.39 3.32 5.01
C LEU A 235 -15.41 3.77 3.95
N TYR A 236 -16.68 3.43 4.14
CA TYR A 236 -17.75 3.71 3.19
C TYR A 236 -18.53 5.00 3.51
N SER A 237 -18.14 5.75 4.54
CA SER A 237 -18.81 7.00 4.94
C SER A 237 -20.30 6.84 5.28
N ILE A 238 -20.66 5.77 5.99
CA ILE A 238 -22.03 5.48 6.44
C ILE A 238 -22.25 6.13 7.82
N ARG A 239 -23.19 7.07 7.95
CA ARG A 239 -23.29 7.97 9.11
C ARG A 239 -24.46 7.66 10.04
N ALA A 240 -25.63 7.36 9.51
CA ALA A 240 -26.86 7.18 10.27
C ALA A 240 -26.74 6.19 11.46
N PRO A 241 -26.03 5.05 11.34
CA PRO A 241 -25.88 4.10 12.44
C PRO A 241 -24.98 4.56 13.58
N ILE A 242 -24.16 5.59 13.39
CA ILE A 242 -23.07 5.95 14.33
C ILE A 242 -23.60 6.28 15.72
N LYS A 243 -24.71 7.00 15.83
CA LYS A 243 -25.30 7.32 17.13
C LYS A 243 -25.71 6.05 17.89
N SER A 244 -26.41 5.14 17.22
CA SER A 244 -26.87 3.86 17.80
C SER A 244 -25.69 2.94 18.13
N LEU A 245 -24.67 2.90 17.27
CA LEU A 245 -23.43 2.17 17.49
C LEU A 245 -22.75 2.63 18.78
N ILE A 246 -22.58 3.94 18.95
CA ILE A 246 -21.95 4.53 20.13
C ILE A 246 -22.72 4.15 21.39
N GLN A 247 -24.04 4.31 21.39
CA GLN A 247 -24.88 3.95 22.54
C GLN A 247 -24.74 2.47 22.90
N LEU A 248 -24.72 1.59 21.90
CA LEU A 248 -24.59 0.15 22.09
C LEU A 248 -23.24 -0.23 22.73
N VAL A 249 -22.13 0.31 22.23
CA VAL A 249 -20.79 -0.10 22.70
C VAL A 249 -20.41 0.47 24.06
N GLN A 250 -21.14 1.45 24.59
CA GLN A 250 -20.91 1.93 25.97
C GLN A 250 -21.31 0.91 27.05
N GLY A 251 -22.10 -0.11 26.71
CA GLY A 251 -22.46 -1.16 27.66
C GLY A 251 -21.28 -2.03 28.10
N ASP A 252 -21.41 -2.64 29.28
CA ASP A 252 -20.37 -3.50 29.88
C ASP A 252 -20.05 -4.76 29.05
N ALA A 253 -20.94 -5.12 28.13
CA ALA A 253 -20.78 -6.24 27.20
C ALA A 253 -19.66 -6.05 26.15
N TYR A 254 -19.10 -4.83 26.05
CA TYR A 254 -18.08 -4.47 25.07
C TYR A 254 -16.75 -4.11 25.71
N THR A 255 -15.67 -4.42 25.01
CA THR A 255 -14.31 -4.13 25.45
C THR A 255 -13.96 -2.65 25.25
N MET A 256 -12.94 -2.20 25.98
CA MET A 256 -12.36 -0.87 25.81
C MET A 256 -11.93 -0.62 24.35
N GLN A 257 -11.32 -1.62 23.70
CA GLN A 257 -10.89 -1.51 22.30
C GLN A 257 -12.07 -1.27 21.35
N THR A 258 -13.19 -1.97 21.53
CA THR A 258 -14.40 -1.77 20.72
C THR A 258 -14.96 -0.37 20.89
N ARG A 259 -15.04 0.13 22.13
CA ARG A 259 -15.42 1.52 22.42
C ARG A 259 -14.51 2.52 21.73
N MET A 260 -13.20 2.31 21.80
CA MET A 260 -12.23 3.20 21.16
C MET A 260 -12.39 3.24 19.64
N ILE A 261 -12.59 2.10 18.98
CA ILE A 261 -12.76 2.04 17.52
C ILE A 261 -14.05 2.75 17.11
N ALA A 262 -15.16 2.49 17.81
CA ALA A 262 -16.43 3.17 17.55
C ALA A 262 -16.34 4.69 17.77
N ASN A 263 -15.73 5.14 18.87
CA ASN A 263 -15.49 6.56 19.14
C ASN A 263 -14.61 7.20 18.05
N GLY A 264 -13.58 6.48 17.59
CA GLY A 264 -12.72 6.91 16.49
C GLY A 264 -13.46 7.10 15.17
N SER A 265 -14.36 6.16 14.82
CA SER A 265 -15.23 6.31 13.65
C SER A 265 -16.20 7.49 13.82
N ALA A 266 -16.76 7.68 15.01
CA ALA A 266 -17.64 8.80 15.30
C ALA A 266 -16.93 10.16 15.22
N LEU A 267 -15.66 10.28 15.61
CA LEU A 267 -14.89 11.52 15.46
C LEU A 267 -14.86 12.02 14.02
N ILE A 268 -14.84 11.11 13.05
CA ILE A 268 -14.77 11.45 11.62
C ILE A 268 -16.18 11.63 11.03
N LEU A 269 -17.10 10.71 11.31
CA LEU A 269 -18.41 10.67 10.66
C LEU A 269 -19.45 11.59 11.32
N GLU A 270 -19.36 11.76 12.64
CA GLU A 270 -20.26 12.59 13.47
C GLU A 270 -19.46 13.37 14.52
N PRO A 271 -18.67 14.39 14.12
CA PRO A 271 -17.61 14.97 14.95
C PRO A 271 -18.08 15.46 16.33
N LYS A 272 -19.24 16.11 16.42
CA LYS A 272 -19.79 16.60 17.70
C LYS A 272 -20.03 15.45 18.70
N LEU A 273 -20.61 14.34 18.22
CA LEU A 273 -20.84 13.17 19.06
C LEU A 273 -19.51 12.49 19.40
N GLY A 274 -18.64 12.31 18.41
CA GLY A 274 -17.33 11.68 18.59
C GLY A 274 -16.46 12.41 19.61
N GLN A 275 -16.38 13.74 19.53
CA GLN A 275 -15.59 14.57 20.46
C GLN A 275 -16.15 14.50 21.88
N ALA A 276 -17.47 14.55 22.05
CA ALA A 276 -18.10 14.39 23.36
C ALA A 276 -17.78 13.03 24.00
N GLN A 277 -17.91 11.94 23.24
CA GLN A 277 -17.61 10.59 23.74
C GLN A 277 -16.12 10.36 23.97
N TRP A 278 -15.26 10.96 23.14
CA TRP A 278 -13.82 10.92 23.32
C TRP A 278 -13.38 11.63 24.60
N LYS A 279 -13.97 12.79 24.93
CA LYS A 279 -13.72 13.51 26.20
C LYS A 279 -14.16 12.66 27.41
N VAL A 280 -15.34 12.03 27.34
CA VAL A 280 -15.79 11.09 28.40
C VAL A 280 -14.82 9.92 28.56
N PHE A 281 -14.36 9.34 27.44
CA PHE A 281 -13.41 8.24 27.45
C PHE A 281 -12.08 8.64 28.11
N THR A 282 -11.48 9.76 27.69
CA THR A 282 -10.17 10.22 28.19
C THR A 282 -10.23 10.73 29.63
N ALA A 283 -11.39 11.16 30.13
CA ALA A 283 -11.59 11.48 31.54
C ALA A 283 -11.58 10.22 32.42
N LYS A 284 -12.15 9.11 31.94
CA LYS A 284 -12.26 7.85 32.67
C LYS A 284 -11.00 6.99 32.56
N GLU A 285 -10.45 6.85 31.36
CA GLU A 285 -9.35 5.95 31.04
C GLU A 285 -8.02 6.71 30.97
N ARG A 286 -7.25 6.67 32.07
CA ARG A 286 -6.01 7.45 32.23
C ARG A 286 -4.71 6.66 32.01
N SER A 287 -4.80 5.39 31.62
CA SER A 287 -3.60 4.61 31.31
C SER A 287 -2.83 5.22 30.14
N GLN A 288 -1.49 5.18 30.19
CA GLN A 288 -0.65 5.75 29.12
C GLN A 288 -1.00 5.20 27.74
N SER A 289 -1.30 3.89 27.64
CA SER A 289 -1.70 3.28 26.37
C SER A 289 -3.05 3.78 25.86
N ALA A 290 -4.02 4.00 26.74
CA ALA A 290 -5.33 4.56 26.36
C ALA A 290 -5.19 6.01 25.89
N LEU A 291 -4.43 6.84 26.61
CA LEU A 291 -4.19 8.24 26.27
C LEU A 291 -3.41 8.40 24.97
N LEU A 292 -2.37 7.59 24.75
CA LEU A 292 -1.62 7.57 23.49
C LEU A 292 -2.54 7.26 22.32
N ARG A 293 -3.34 6.18 22.40
CA ARG A 293 -4.26 5.81 21.32
C ARG A 293 -5.34 6.86 21.08
N ALA A 294 -5.91 7.43 22.15
CA ALA A 294 -6.89 8.51 22.07
C ALA A 294 -6.29 9.77 21.42
N GLY A 295 -5.06 10.12 21.79
CA GLY A 295 -4.31 11.22 21.19
C GLY A 295 -4.05 11.02 19.70
N LEU A 296 -3.60 9.82 19.30
CA LEU A 296 -3.43 9.49 17.88
C LEU A 296 -4.75 9.56 17.09
N GLN A 297 -5.87 9.15 17.68
CA GLN A 297 -7.21 9.27 17.06
C GLN A 297 -7.66 10.73 16.88
N ALA A 298 -7.32 11.61 17.83
CA ALA A 298 -7.62 13.04 17.73
C ALA A 298 -6.69 13.72 16.72
N MET A 299 -5.38 13.41 16.74
CA MET A 299 -4.40 13.94 15.79
C MET A 299 -4.70 13.51 14.34
N ALA A 300 -5.34 12.35 14.16
CA ALA A 300 -5.82 11.85 12.87
C ALA A 300 -6.89 12.74 12.20
N GLN A 301 -7.54 13.63 12.96
CA GLN A 301 -8.64 14.43 12.43
C GLN A 301 -8.10 15.56 11.55
N GLU A 302 -8.48 15.52 10.28
CA GLU A 302 -8.11 16.56 9.30
C GLU A 302 -8.96 17.82 9.45
N ASN A 303 -10.18 17.68 10.01
CA ASN A 303 -11.17 18.75 10.16
C ASN A 303 -11.44 19.09 11.63
N HIS A 304 -12.03 20.29 11.85
CA HIS A 304 -12.46 20.91 13.11
C HIS A 304 -12.28 20.08 14.39
N ILE A 305 -11.12 20.25 15.03
CA ILE A 305 -10.87 19.82 16.41
C ILE A 305 -11.27 20.97 17.35
N GLU A 306 -12.04 20.65 18.39
CA GLU A 306 -12.37 21.62 19.42
C GLU A 306 -11.15 21.93 20.31
N ALA A 307 -10.95 23.21 20.63
CA ALA A 307 -9.93 23.64 21.57
C ALA A 307 -10.07 22.92 22.92
N GLY A 308 -8.95 22.61 23.58
CA GLY A 308 -8.93 21.91 24.86
C GLY A 308 -8.97 20.38 24.76
N MET A 309 -9.14 19.82 23.55
CA MET A 309 -9.02 18.36 23.37
C MET A 309 -7.61 17.85 23.71
N GLY A 310 -6.55 18.56 23.32
CA GLY A 310 -5.18 18.18 23.68
C GLY A 310 -4.95 18.22 25.19
N SER A 311 -5.50 19.24 25.84
CA SER A 311 -5.46 19.40 27.31
C SER A 311 -6.08 18.22 28.05
N SER A 312 -7.04 17.51 27.44
CA SER A 312 -7.73 16.38 28.06
C SER A 312 -6.88 15.11 28.16
N ILE A 313 -5.80 14.99 27.39
CA ILE A 313 -4.91 13.80 27.42
C ILE A 313 -3.61 14.02 28.17
N ARG A 314 -3.27 15.26 28.55
CA ARG A 314 -2.02 15.59 29.25
C ARG A 314 -1.85 14.75 30.52
N ASN A 315 -0.65 14.23 30.73
CA ASN A 315 -0.30 13.38 31.87
C ASN A 315 1.18 13.48 32.30
N GLY A 316 1.94 14.40 31.69
CA GLY A 316 3.37 14.61 31.96
C GLY A 316 4.32 13.69 31.17
N GLU A 317 3.81 12.72 30.42
CA GLU A 317 4.67 11.86 29.58
C GLU A 317 5.08 12.60 28.30
N PRO A 318 6.38 12.68 27.96
CA PRO A 318 6.87 13.54 26.88
C PRO A 318 6.19 13.36 25.51
N LEU A 319 5.91 12.13 25.08
CA LEU A 319 5.25 11.89 23.80
C LEU A 319 3.76 12.28 23.84
N ILE A 320 3.05 11.95 24.92
CA ILE A 320 1.65 12.38 25.11
C ILE A 320 1.53 13.91 25.15
N GLU A 321 2.45 14.61 25.83
CA GLU A 321 2.46 16.08 25.82
C GLU A 321 2.68 16.64 24.42
N ALA A 322 3.59 16.06 23.63
CA ALA A 322 3.82 16.48 22.24
C ALA A 322 2.58 16.25 21.35
N ILE A 323 1.89 15.11 21.53
CA ILE A 323 0.63 14.82 20.82
C ILE A 323 -0.46 15.81 21.25
N ALA A 324 -0.54 16.13 22.54
CA ALA A 324 -1.49 17.13 23.05
C ALA A 324 -1.25 18.50 22.42
N ASP A 325 0.02 18.94 22.34
CA ASP A 325 0.40 20.19 21.69
C ASP A 325 0.04 20.20 20.20
N ALA A 326 0.25 19.09 19.48
CA ALA A 326 -0.15 18.95 18.08
C ALA A 326 -1.67 19.02 17.88
N ILE A 327 -2.46 18.46 18.81
CA ILE A 327 -3.92 18.56 18.79
C ILE A 327 -4.39 20.00 19.01
N GLU A 328 -3.81 20.72 19.98
CA GLU A 328 -4.16 22.13 20.24
C GLU A 328 -3.72 23.04 19.09
N ALA A 329 -2.54 22.80 18.52
CA ALA A 329 -2.07 23.52 17.33
C ALA A 329 -3.02 23.31 16.14
N ASN A 330 -3.54 22.10 15.95
CA ASN A 330 -4.56 21.83 14.94
C ASN A 330 -5.87 22.60 15.22
N ALA A 331 -6.31 22.63 16.48
CA ALA A 331 -7.52 23.36 16.89
C ALA A 331 -7.40 24.88 16.69
N SER A 332 -6.18 25.43 16.78
CA SER A 332 -5.91 26.85 16.53
C SER A 332 -6.06 27.28 15.07
N ALA A 333 -6.13 26.32 14.14
CA ALA A 333 -6.11 26.54 12.69
C ALA A 333 -4.85 27.27 12.17
N ASP A 334 -3.77 27.35 12.96
CA ASP A 334 -2.46 27.82 12.49
C ASP A 334 -1.64 26.65 11.92
N PRO A 335 -1.46 26.57 10.59
CA PRO A 335 -0.71 25.48 9.97
C PRO A 335 0.77 25.48 10.35
N LYS A 336 1.36 26.65 10.67
CA LYS A 336 2.76 26.75 11.07
C LYS A 336 2.95 26.20 12.48
N ALA A 337 2.07 26.56 13.41
CA ALA A 337 2.07 25.99 14.76
C ALA A 337 1.91 24.46 14.71
N LEU A 338 1.01 23.97 13.85
CA LEU A 338 0.82 22.52 13.66
C LEU A 338 2.08 21.86 13.10
N ALA A 339 2.72 22.43 12.08
CA ALA A 339 3.95 21.88 11.52
C ALA A 339 5.04 21.72 12.60
N THR A 340 5.31 22.77 13.38
CA THR A 340 6.28 22.72 14.49
C THR A 340 5.90 21.70 15.55
N ALA A 341 4.61 21.59 15.90
CA ALA A 341 4.17 20.60 16.88
C ALA A 341 4.35 19.15 16.38
N LEU A 342 4.15 18.90 15.08
CA LEU A 342 4.39 17.59 14.47
C LEU A 342 5.88 17.20 14.48
N GLU A 343 6.80 18.15 14.30
CA GLU A 343 8.24 17.92 14.45
C GLU A 343 8.59 17.44 15.87
N VAL A 344 8.01 18.07 16.89
CA VAL A 344 8.20 17.67 18.29
C VAL A 344 7.62 16.28 18.56
N VAL A 345 6.50 15.92 17.92
CA VAL A 345 5.98 14.54 17.98
C VAL A 345 7.00 13.58 17.37
N ILE A 346 7.55 13.88 16.20
CA ILE A 346 8.54 13.05 15.50
C ILE A 346 9.80 12.83 16.36
N ASP A 347 10.31 13.88 17.00
CA ASP A 347 11.49 13.80 17.89
C ASP A 347 11.34 12.81 19.04
N ARG A 348 10.09 12.55 19.46
CA ARG A 348 9.74 11.70 20.60
C ARG A 348 9.02 10.42 20.17
N ALA A 349 8.84 10.22 18.87
CA ALA A 349 7.88 9.27 18.34
C ALA A 349 8.36 7.82 18.46
N ASN A 350 7.41 6.94 18.76
CA ASN A 350 7.46 5.57 18.29
C ASN A 350 6.92 5.48 16.84
N ARG A 351 7.02 4.29 16.25
CA ARG A 351 6.55 4.06 14.87
C ARG A 351 5.15 4.56 14.56
N GLN A 352 4.18 4.25 15.42
CA GLN A 352 2.79 4.62 15.18
C GLN A 352 2.60 6.14 15.20
N SER A 353 3.31 6.83 16.10
CA SER A 353 3.20 8.29 16.23
C SER A 353 3.84 9.01 15.03
N ALA A 354 4.97 8.49 14.53
CA ALA A 354 5.61 9.00 13.31
C ALA A 354 4.73 8.77 12.07
N GLU A 355 4.12 7.59 11.91
CA GLU A 355 3.17 7.30 10.82
C GLU A 355 2.00 8.30 10.81
N TRP A 356 1.45 8.61 11.98
CA TRP A 356 0.37 9.57 12.10
C TRP A 356 0.82 11.02 11.85
N ALA A 357 2.02 11.40 12.29
CA ALA A 357 2.57 12.73 12.02
C ALA A 357 2.78 12.96 10.52
N VAL A 358 3.36 11.98 9.80
CA VAL A 358 3.53 12.01 8.34
C VAL A 358 2.18 12.10 7.63
N LYS A 359 1.20 11.29 8.06
CA LYS A 359 -0.15 11.34 7.50
C LYS A 359 -0.79 12.70 7.72
N ARG A 360 -0.70 13.28 8.93
CA ARG A 360 -1.31 14.59 9.24
C ARG A 360 -0.64 15.73 8.47
N ALA A 361 0.68 15.69 8.32
CA ALA A 361 1.46 16.68 7.57
C ALA A 361 1.04 16.77 6.10
N SER A 362 0.46 15.71 5.53
CA SER A 362 -0.06 15.72 4.14
C SER A 362 -1.22 16.69 3.92
N GLY A 363 -1.89 17.15 5.00
CA GLY A 363 -2.93 18.16 4.93
C GLY A 363 -2.43 19.60 5.14
N LEU A 364 -1.13 19.81 5.35
CA LEU A 364 -0.53 21.14 5.50
C LEU A 364 -0.24 21.79 4.12
N PRO A 365 -0.08 23.12 4.07
CA PRO A 365 0.49 23.78 2.90
C PRO A 365 1.84 23.16 2.50
N THR A 366 2.09 23.04 1.20
CA THR A 366 3.21 22.29 0.61
C THR A 366 4.56 22.55 1.26
N ALA A 367 4.90 23.82 1.51
CA ALA A 367 6.18 24.20 2.14
C ALA A 367 6.32 23.66 3.59
N LEU A 368 5.23 23.70 4.36
CA LEU A 368 5.20 23.21 5.74
C LEU A 368 5.15 21.68 5.79
N ALA A 369 4.46 21.04 4.86
CA ALA A 369 4.50 19.59 4.72
C ALA A 369 5.92 19.09 4.40
N ALA A 370 6.60 19.74 3.45
CA ALA A 370 7.98 19.44 3.10
C ALA A 370 8.92 19.60 4.30
N GLN A 371 8.76 20.68 5.09
CA GLN A 371 9.51 20.90 6.33
C GLN A 371 9.39 19.71 7.30
N VAL A 372 8.16 19.25 7.60
CA VAL A 372 7.93 18.12 8.52
C VAL A 372 8.51 16.82 7.96
N PHE A 373 8.39 16.57 6.66
CA PHE A 373 8.96 15.37 6.03
C PHE A 373 10.49 15.38 6.06
N GLU A 374 11.11 16.51 5.76
CA GLU A 374 12.57 16.68 5.83
C GLU A 374 13.10 16.52 7.25
N HIS A 375 12.34 16.98 8.25
CA HIS A 375 12.68 16.80 9.67
C HIS A 375 12.77 15.32 10.04
N LEU A 376 11.74 14.52 9.69
CA LEU A 376 11.76 13.08 9.94
C LEU A 376 12.94 12.40 9.24
N LEU A 377 13.16 12.70 7.96
CA LEU A 377 14.25 12.08 7.20
C LEU A 377 15.63 12.48 7.74
N THR A 378 15.78 13.71 8.26
CA THR A 378 17.02 14.19 8.88
C THR A 378 17.27 13.55 10.25
N LEU A 379 16.21 13.33 11.05
CA LEU A 379 16.29 12.56 12.28
C LEU A 379 16.86 11.15 11.98
N PHE A 380 16.40 10.52 10.90
CA PHE A 380 16.88 9.21 10.46
C PHE A 380 18.36 9.17 10.09
N LEU A 381 18.87 10.22 9.45
CA LEU A 381 20.31 10.35 9.16
C LEU A 381 21.16 10.39 10.43
N SER A 382 20.60 10.92 11.52
CA SER A 382 21.31 11.14 12.78
C SER A 382 21.05 10.02 13.80
N ALA A 383 20.19 9.06 13.46
CA ALA A 383 19.74 8.02 14.37
C ALA A 383 20.80 6.90 14.49
N PRO A 384 21.00 6.32 15.68
CA PRO A 384 21.89 5.15 15.83
C PRO A 384 21.44 3.99 14.91
N ALA A 385 22.40 3.20 14.40
CA ALA A 385 22.17 2.07 13.49
C ALA A 385 21.13 1.03 13.98
N ASN A 386 20.85 0.99 15.29
CA ASN A 386 19.89 0.08 15.92
C ASN A 386 18.52 0.72 16.23
N THR A 387 18.22 1.88 15.66
CA THR A 387 16.91 2.54 15.85
C THR A 387 15.80 1.65 15.26
N PRO A 388 14.73 1.33 16.03
CA PRO A 388 13.70 0.41 15.58
C PRO A 388 13.11 0.81 14.22
N ALA A 389 12.83 -0.18 13.38
CA ALA A 389 12.52 -0.02 11.96
C ALA A 389 11.29 0.87 11.69
N LEU A 390 11.54 2.16 11.44
CA LEU A 390 10.59 3.07 10.77
C LEU A 390 10.73 3.00 9.24
N GLY A 391 11.43 2.00 8.68
CA GLY A 391 11.68 1.88 7.24
C GLY A 391 10.45 2.14 6.34
N PRO A 392 9.28 1.54 6.60
CA PRO A 392 8.07 1.83 5.82
C PRO A 392 7.58 3.28 5.96
N VAL A 393 7.74 3.89 7.14
CA VAL A 393 7.41 5.31 7.40
C VAL A 393 8.36 6.23 6.65
N VAL A 394 9.65 5.90 6.64
CA VAL A 394 10.69 6.62 5.91
C VAL A 394 10.40 6.59 4.41
N LEU A 395 10.04 5.42 3.86
CA LEU A 395 9.67 5.30 2.45
C LEU A 395 8.40 6.09 2.10
N ASP A 396 7.34 6.02 2.93
CA ASP A 396 6.12 6.82 2.71
C ASP A 396 6.43 8.33 2.79
N CYS A 397 7.20 8.76 3.79
CA CYS A 397 7.64 10.14 3.98
C CYS A 397 8.47 10.64 2.79
N ALA A 398 9.47 9.87 2.35
CA ALA A 398 10.30 10.19 1.19
C ALA A 398 9.47 10.22 -0.09
N SER A 399 8.52 9.29 -0.27
CA SER A 399 7.64 9.26 -1.45
C SER A 399 6.73 10.49 -1.50
N ARG A 400 6.21 10.95 -0.37
CA ARG A 400 5.44 12.20 -0.27
C ARG A 400 6.32 13.41 -0.57
N LEU A 401 7.53 13.48 -0.01
CA LEU A 401 8.48 14.56 -0.27
C LEU A 401 8.89 14.62 -1.74
N ALA A 402 9.10 13.47 -2.39
CA ALA A 402 9.43 13.40 -3.82
C ALA A 402 8.37 14.04 -4.73
N LEU A 403 7.10 14.02 -4.32
CA LEU A 403 6.01 14.63 -5.09
C LEU A 403 5.92 16.14 -4.92
N ILE A 404 6.44 16.70 -3.82
CA ILE A 404 6.23 18.11 -3.47
C ILE A 404 7.50 18.96 -3.39
N ASN A 405 8.65 18.36 -3.05
CA ASN A 405 9.95 19.01 -2.99
C ASN A 405 11.09 18.03 -3.36
N PRO A 406 11.26 17.68 -4.64
CA PRO A 406 12.35 16.79 -5.10
C PRO A 406 13.76 17.27 -4.70
N SER A 407 13.99 18.59 -4.68
CA SER A 407 15.28 19.17 -4.27
C SER A 407 15.63 18.92 -2.81
N GLY A 408 14.63 18.83 -1.92
CA GLY A 408 14.85 18.46 -0.52
C GLY A 408 15.46 17.06 -0.39
N LEU A 409 15.02 16.12 -1.24
CA LEU A 409 15.59 14.76 -1.29
C LEU A 409 17.03 14.75 -1.78
N GLU A 410 17.39 15.59 -2.76
CA GLU A 410 18.78 15.70 -3.22
C GLU A 410 19.74 16.03 -2.07
N GLY A 411 19.38 17.02 -1.26
CA GLY A 411 20.16 17.39 -0.07
C GLY A 411 20.30 16.24 0.93
N LEU A 412 19.23 15.44 1.13
CA LEU A 412 19.24 14.27 2.00
C LEU A 412 20.09 13.12 1.45
N ILE A 413 20.03 12.86 0.14
CA ILE A 413 20.82 11.83 -0.54
C ILE A 413 22.32 12.14 -0.40
N ASN A 414 22.71 13.40 -0.63
CA ASN A 414 24.11 13.83 -0.52
C ASN A 414 24.63 13.72 0.92
N ARG A 415 23.77 13.92 1.93
CA ARG A 415 24.13 13.76 3.35
C ARG A 415 24.17 12.31 3.82
N SER A 416 23.51 11.38 3.13
CA SER A 416 23.46 9.95 3.48
C SER A 416 24.59 9.11 2.88
N GLY A 417 25.71 9.72 2.49
CA GLY A 417 26.84 9.02 1.85
C GLY A 417 27.30 7.75 2.57
N ASP A 418 27.26 7.77 3.91
CA ASP A 418 27.69 6.66 4.77
C ASP A 418 26.55 5.70 5.14
N GLU A 419 25.31 5.94 4.66
CA GLU A 419 24.10 5.18 4.99
C GLU A 419 23.41 4.63 3.71
N PRO A 420 23.96 3.56 3.10
CA PRO A 420 23.47 3.02 1.82
C PRO A 420 21.99 2.65 1.79
N GLN A 421 21.45 2.06 2.87
CA GLN A 421 20.04 1.65 2.90
C GLN A 421 19.09 2.85 2.87
N LEU A 422 19.49 3.96 3.49
CA LEU A 422 18.71 5.20 3.45
C LEU A 422 18.82 5.85 2.08
N GLN A 423 20.02 5.93 1.49
CA GLN A 423 20.18 6.41 0.10
C GLN A 423 19.29 5.63 -0.86
N GLU A 424 19.31 4.30 -0.82
CA GLU A 424 18.48 3.45 -1.66
C GLU A 424 16.98 3.72 -1.46
N THR A 425 16.54 3.96 -0.21
CA THR A 425 15.15 4.30 0.11
C THR A 425 14.75 5.66 -0.48
N LEU A 426 15.63 6.67 -0.40
CA LEU A 426 15.38 8.01 -0.95
C LEU A 426 15.35 7.98 -2.48
N ILE A 427 16.22 7.21 -3.14
CA ILE A 427 16.19 7.05 -4.60
C ILE A 427 14.96 6.25 -5.05
N LEU A 428 14.54 5.23 -4.29
CA LEU A 428 13.31 4.50 -4.58
C LEU A 428 12.07 5.41 -4.54
N ALA A 429 12.04 6.40 -3.64
CA ALA A 429 11.00 7.42 -3.61
C ALA A 429 11.00 8.28 -4.89
N LEU A 430 12.17 8.66 -5.42
CA LEU A 430 12.27 9.34 -6.73
C LEU A 430 11.74 8.46 -7.87
N CYS A 431 12.08 7.17 -7.87
CA CYS A 431 11.54 6.20 -8.85
C CYS A 431 10.01 6.18 -8.84
N SER A 432 9.40 6.12 -7.66
CA SER A 432 7.93 6.04 -7.52
C SER A 432 7.23 7.32 -7.96
N ALA A 433 7.82 8.50 -7.71
CA ALA A 433 7.23 9.78 -8.11
C ALA A 433 7.24 10.00 -9.64
N ALA A 434 8.26 9.48 -10.35
CA ALA A 434 8.30 9.39 -11.81
C ALA A 434 7.99 10.71 -12.56
N SER A 435 8.49 11.85 -12.05
CA SER A 435 8.36 13.17 -12.68
C SER A 435 9.66 13.65 -13.34
N PRO A 436 9.61 14.61 -14.27
CA PRO A 436 10.81 15.21 -14.84
C PRO A 436 11.76 15.81 -13.79
N GLU A 437 11.22 16.41 -12.72
CA GLU A 437 12.00 17.00 -11.64
C GLU A 437 12.76 15.94 -10.84
N THR A 438 12.10 14.81 -10.53
CA THR A 438 12.73 13.68 -9.81
C THR A 438 13.76 12.96 -10.68
N ALA A 439 13.53 12.85 -11.99
CA ALA A 439 14.53 12.37 -12.95
C ALA A 439 15.76 13.30 -12.99
N GLY A 440 15.55 14.62 -12.93
CA GLY A 440 16.63 15.60 -12.85
C GLY A 440 17.48 15.44 -11.59
N VAL A 441 16.85 15.22 -10.42
CA VAL A 441 17.57 14.92 -9.17
C VAL A 441 18.35 13.62 -9.29
N ALA A 442 17.72 12.53 -9.76
CA ALA A 442 18.37 11.24 -9.94
C ALA A 442 19.60 11.33 -10.88
N GLY A 443 19.52 12.18 -11.92
CA GLY A 443 20.64 12.46 -12.82
C GLY A 443 21.85 13.13 -12.13
N ARG A 444 21.62 14.02 -11.16
CA ARG A 444 22.69 14.75 -10.45
C ARG A 444 23.40 13.91 -9.40
N VAL A 445 22.68 13.02 -8.72
CA VAL A 445 23.24 12.15 -7.67
C VAL A 445 23.87 10.87 -8.22
N ARG A 446 23.58 10.51 -9.49
CA ARG A 446 24.14 9.33 -10.15
C ARG A 446 25.68 9.39 -10.20
N GLY A 447 26.32 8.25 -9.95
CA GLY A 447 27.77 8.10 -9.88
C GLY A 447 28.35 8.38 -8.49
N MET A 448 27.55 8.93 -7.57
CA MET A 448 27.91 9.12 -6.15
C MET A 448 27.33 8.03 -5.25
N LEU A 449 26.52 7.11 -5.81
CA LEU A 449 25.77 6.11 -5.07
C LEU A 449 26.46 4.74 -5.08
N THR A 450 25.99 3.83 -4.23
CA THR A 450 26.31 2.42 -4.35
C THR A 450 25.85 1.86 -5.70
N ARG A 451 26.39 0.70 -6.11
CA ARG A 451 25.98 0.03 -7.36
C ARG A 451 24.45 -0.14 -7.48
N ARG A 452 23.78 -0.44 -6.36
CA ARG A 452 22.32 -0.59 -6.30
C ARG A 452 21.61 0.75 -6.34
N GLY A 453 22.09 1.75 -5.59
CA GLY A 453 21.59 3.12 -5.67
C GLY A 453 21.68 3.71 -7.08
N ASP A 454 22.79 3.49 -7.79
CA ASP A 454 22.98 3.94 -9.17
C ASP A 454 22.01 3.26 -10.15
N ALA A 455 21.73 1.97 -9.96
CA ALA A 455 20.74 1.26 -10.77
C ALA A 455 19.32 1.81 -10.54
N LEU A 456 18.97 2.14 -9.29
CA LEU A 456 17.73 2.82 -8.97
C LEU A 456 17.69 4.23 -9.57
N ALA A 457 18.79 4.99 -9.55
CA ALA A 457 18.85 6.32 -10.15
C ALA A 457 18.64 6.26 -11.68
N VAL A 458 19.24 5.29 -12.36
CA VAL A 458 19.00 5.03 -13.79
C VAL A 458 17.52 4.71 -14.06
N LEU A 459 16.89 3.91 -13.20
CA LEU A 459 15.46 3.61 -13.32
C LEU A 459 14.58 4.86 -13.09
N ALA A 460 14.89 5.68 -12.09
CA ALA A 460 14.19 6.95 -11.84
C ALA A 460 14.26 7.90 -13.05
N ILE A 461 15.45 8.05 -13.64
CA ILE A 461 15.65 8.84 -14.86
C ILE A 461 14.77 8.30 -16.00
N ALA A 462 14.80 6.99 -16.23
CA ALA A 462 14.05 6.35 -17.31
C ALA A 462 12.52 6.45 -17.13
N ARG A 463 12.03 6.45 -15.88
CA ARG A 463 10.61 6.62 -15.54
C ARG A 463 10.13 8.05 -15.74
N GLY A 464 10.88 9.04 -15.22
CA GLY A 464 10.46 10.44 -15.23
C GLY A 464 10.78 11.23 -16.50
N SER A 465 11.61 10.68 -17.40
CA SER A 465 12.02 11.36 -18.64
C SER A 465 11.30 10.82 -19.87
N GLN A 466 10.92 11.72 -20.79
CA GLN A 466 10.40 11.34 -22.12
C GLN A 466 11.48 10.75 -23.02
N SER A 467 12.71 11.27 -22.92
CA SER A 467 13.90 10.80 -23.64
C SER A 467 15.08 10.71 -22.67
N ILE A 468 15.98 9.75 -22.88
CA ILE A 468 17.19 9.57 -22.07
C ILE A 468 18.45 9.67 -22.94
N THR A 469 19.59 9.99 -22.34
CA THR A 469 20.86 10.07 -23.07
C THR A 469 21.34 8.68 -23.51
N PRO A 470 22.21 8.58 -24.54
CA PRO A 470 22.79 7.29 -24.94
C PRO A 470 23.49 6.55 -23.81
N GLU A 471 24.20 7.25 -22.93
CA GLU A 471 24.90 6.69 -21.77
C GLU A 471 23.91 6.16 -20.73
N CYS A 472 22.79 6.86 -20.54
CA CYS A 472 21.71 6.39 -19.68
C CYS A 472 21.01 5.17 -20.28
N LEU A 473 20.82 5.13 -21.60
CA LEU A 473 20.23 3.98 -22.29
C LEU A 473 21.11 2.72 -22.16
N ILE A 474 22.44 2.86 -22.31
CA ILE A 474 23.39 1.76 -22.09
C ILE A 474 23.32 1.26 -20.63
N ALA A 475 23.32 2.18 -19.67
CA ALA A 475 23.22 1.82 -18.26
C ALA A 475 21.89 1.13 -17.95
N LEU A 476 20.77 1.62 -18.49
CA LEU A 476 19.45 1.02 -18.34
C LEU A 476 19.41 -0.39 -18.94
N GLY A 477 20.06 -0.62 -20.09
CA GLY A 477 20.22 -1.95 -20.66
C GLY A 477 21.02 -2.90 -19.76
N SER A 478 22.07 -2.40 -19.10
CA SER A 478 22.81 -3.18 -18.11
C SER A 478 21.95 -3.52 -16.88
N VAL A 479 21.10 -2.59 -16.42
CA VAL A 479 20.18 -2.83 -15.31
C VAL A 479 19.11 -3.86 -15.72
N ALA A 480 18.48 -3.70 -16.88
CA ALA A 480 17.50 -4.63 -17.44
C ALA A 480 18.04 -6.07 -17.60
N ALA A 481 19.34 -6.20 -17.84
CA ALA A 481 20.04 -7.48 -17.92
C ALA A 481 20.41 -8.10 -16.56
N GLY A 482 19.97 -7.52 -15.44
CA GLY A 482 20.26 -7.99 -14.07
C GLY A 482 21.44 -7.30 -13.39
N GLY A 483 22.00 -6.25 -14.00
CA GLY A 483 22.99 -5.41 -13.34
C GLY A 483 22.38 -4.56 -12.22
N GLY A 484 23.12 -4.32 -11.15
CA GLY A 484 22.70 -3.40 -10.09
C GLY A 484 22.08 -4.04 -8.86
N ASP A 485 21.81 -5.35 -8.86
CA ASP A 485 21.26 -6.08 -7.71
C ASP A 485 19.94 -5.46 -7.17
N ILE A 486 19.04 -5.08 -8.09
CA ILE A 486 17.67 -4.65 -7.76
C ILE A 486 16.70 -5.84 -7.84
N ASP A 487 15.57 -5.76 -7.15
CA ASP A 487 14.61 -6.85 -7.13
C ASP A 487 13.92 -7.06 -8.49
N GLN A 488 13.29 -8.23 -8.65
CA GLN A 488 12.71 -8.65 -9.92
C GLN A 488 11.60 -7.74 -10.45
N THR A 489 10.86 -7.07 -9.56
CA THR A 489 9.80 -6.14 -9.95
C THR A 489 10.36 -4.84 -10.53
N LEU A 490 11.51 -4.38 -10.04
CA LEU A 490 12.20 -3.24 -10.62
C LEU A 490 12.99 -3.61 -11.88
N LEU A 491 13.55 -4.84 -11.94
CA LEU A 491 14.21 -5.34 -13.15
C LEU A 491 13.26 -5.42 -14.35
N VAL A 492 12.02 -5.87 -14.15
CA VAL A 492 11.05 -5.98 -15.24
C VAL A 492 10.57 -4.61 -15.72
N GLN A 493 10.45 -3.63 -14.81
CA GLN A 493 10.22 -2.24 -15.18
C GLN A 493 11.39 -1.67 -15.98
N ALA A 494 12.63 -1.91 -15.54
CA ALA A 494 13.83 -1.48 -16.26
C ALA A 494 13.90 -2.10 -17.67
N ALA A 495 13.56 -3.40 -17.80
CA ALA A 495 13.50 -4.08 -19.09
C ALA A 495 12.45 -3.49 -20.03
N TRP A 496 11.27 -3.16 -19.51
CA TRP A 496 10.24 -2.48 -20.30
C TRP A 496 10.69 -1.09 -20.75
N LEU A 497 11.19 -0.28 -19.82
CA LEU A 497 11.65 1.08 -20.12
C LEU A 497 12.84 1.08 -21.09
N PHE A 498 13.73 0.08 -21.01
CA PHE A 498 14.81 -0.10 -21.98
C PHE A 498 14.25 -0.38 -23.38
N ALA A 499 13.27 -1.28 -23.50
CA ALA A 499 12.62 -1.55 -24.79
C ALA A 499 11.91 -0.32 -25.35
N ARG A 500 11.28 0.48 -24.49
CA ARG A 500 10.64 1.75 -24.87
C ARG A 500 11.64 2.78 -25.37
N HIS A 501 12.63 3.12 -24.56
CA HIS A 501 13.64 4.14 -24.89
C HIS A 501 14.58 3.73 -26.03
N SER A 502 14.67 2.44 -26.35
CA SER A 502 15.40 1.94 -27.54
C SER A 502 14.54 1.86 -28.81
N GLY A 503 13.25 2.24 -28.75
CA GLY A 503 12.35 2.16 -29.91
C GLY A 503 12.03 0.73 -30.36
N ARG A 504 12.11 -0.25 -29.45
CA ARG A 504 11.92 -1.69 -29.73
C ARG A 504 10.71 -2.26 -28.98
N THR A 505 9.70 -1.45 -28.68
CA THR A 505 8.46 -1.84 -27.97
C THR A 505 7.74 -3.00 -28.64
N ASP A 506 7.61 -2.98 -29.97
CA ASP A 506 6.86 -4.01 -30.71
C ASP A 506 7.52 -5.39 -30.57
N LYS A 507 8.86 -5.42 -30.59
CA LYS A 507 9.63 -6.65 -30.35
C LYS A 507 9.43 -7.15 -28.92
N ALA A 508 9.39 -6.26 -27.93
CA ALA A 508 9.14 -6.62 -26.55
C ALA A 508 7.71 -7.16 -26.34
N LEU A 509 6.69 -6.46 -26.86
CA LEU A 509 5.29 -6.86 -26.78
C LEU A 509 5.06 -8.24 -27.39
N ALA A 510 5.67 -8.54 -28.54
CA ALA A 510 5.59 -9.86 -29.17
C ALA A 510 6.13 -10.99 -28.28
N GLN A 511 7.08 -10.71 -27.37
CA GLN A 511 7.62 -11.70 -26.44
C GLN A 511 6.83 -11.83 -25.14
N MET A 512 5.95 -10.85 -24.86
CA MET A 512 5.14 -10.81 -23.64
C MET A 512 3.73 -11.37 -23.85
N GLN A 513 3.37 -11.78 -25.06
CA GLN A 513 2.07 -12.39 -25.30
C GLN A 513 1.97 -13.72 -24.55
N PRO A 514 0.90 -13.95 -23.75
CA PRO A 514 0.66 -15.24 -23.14
C PRO A 514 0.50 -16.30 -24.24
N LYS A 515 1.20 -17.42 -24.08
CA LYS A 515 1.11 -18.56 -25.00
C LYS A 515 -0.10 -19.44 -24.71
#